data_AF-A0A7D5HFG4-F1
#
_entry.id   AF-A0A7D5HFG4-F1
#
_cell.length_a   1.000
_cell.length_b   1.000
_cell.length_c   1.000
_cell.angle_alpha   90.00
_cell.angle_beta   90.00
_cell.angle_gamma   90.00
#
_symmetry.space_group_name_H-M   'P 1'
#
loop_
_entity.id
_entity.type
_entity.pdbx_description
1 polymer ?
#
loop_
_entity_poly.entity_id
_entity_poly.type
_entity_poly.pdbx_seq_one_letter_code
_entity_poly.pdbx_strand_id
1 'polypeptide(L)'
;MTLEAPEAPETPEALKARKLAHLDAVIEALSAETRDVARAFFHGWVLSAAMELWDRGVLSQEERQAIEARVKTLTQAPVAAE
;
A
#
# COMPACT_ATOMS: atom_id res chain seq x y z
N MET A 1 15.31 -7.24 37.50
CA MET A 1 14.21 -6.70 36.67
C MET A 1 14.79 -5.55 35.87
N THR A 2 15.12 -5.79 34.61
CA THR A 2 15.56 -4.74 33.69
C THR A 2 14.29 -4.09 33.16
N LEU A 3 14.04 -2.83 33.54
CA LEU A 3 12.98 -2.03 32.94
C LEU A 3 13.46 -1.66 31.54
N GLU A 4 12.88 -2.27 30.51
CA GLU A 4 13.11 -1.81 29.14
C GLU A 4 12.67 -0.34 29.05
N ALA A 5 13.59 0.51 28.59
CA ALA A 5 13.26 1.91 28.35
C ALA A 5 12.14 1.97 27.31
N PRO A 6 11.19 2.92 27.42
CA PRO A 6 10.13 3.07 26.43
C PRO A 6 10.75 3.26 25.04
N GLU A 7 10.31 2.47 24.06
CA GLU A 7 10.72 2.64 22.66
C GLU A 7 10.54 4.10 22.26
N ALA A 8 11.62 4.70 21.75
CA ALA A 8 11.55 6.05 21.23
C ALA A 8 10.47 6.12 20.13
N PRO A 9 9.66 7.19 20.06
CA PRO A 9 8.67 7.32 19.02
C PRO A 9 9.32 7.23 17.63
N GLU A 10 8.72 6.41 16.76
CA GLU A 10 9.16 6.20 15.37
C GLU A 10 9.28 7.56 14.64
N THR A 11 10.37 7.77 13.88
CA THR A 11 10.50 9.01 13.09
C THR A 11 9.48 9.01 11.93
N PRO A 12 9.08 10.18 11.42
CA PRO A 12 8.17 10.26 10.27
C PRO A 12 8.67 9.47 9.06
N GLU A 13 9.98 9.46 8.81
CA GLU A 13 10.61 8.75 7.71
C GLU A 13 10.55 7.23 7.90
N ALA A 14 10.78 6.74 9.12
CA ALA A 14 10.68 5.32 9.45
C ALA A 14 9.22 4.83 9.32
N LEU A 15 8.26 5.63 9.79
CA LEU A 15 6.83 5.36 9.62
C LEU A 15 6.48 5.27 8.14
N LYS A 16 6.90 6.26 7.34
CA LYS A 16 6.65 6.29 5.90
C LYS A 16 7.23 5.06 5.20
N ALA A 17 8.49 4.72 5.47
CA ALA A 17 9.15 3.56 4.88
C ALA A 17 8.40 2.26 5.21
N ARG A 18 7.97 2.07 6.47
CA ARG A 18 7.19 0.91 6.89
C ARG A 18 5.82 0.84 6.21
N LYS A 19 5.14 1.98 6.05
CA LYS A 19 3.84 2.04 5.36
C LYS A 19 3.96 1.76 3.87
N LEU A 20 4.99 2.30 3.21
CA LEU A 20 5.26 2.00 1.81
C LEU A 20 5.59 0.52 1.60
N ALA A 21 6.45 -0.06 2.45
CA ALA A 21 6.76 -1.49 2.38
C ALA A 21 5.51 -2.38 2.53
N HIS A 22 4.57 -2.00 3.41
CA HIS A 22 3.32 -2.72 3.57
C HIS A 22 2.42 -2.60 2.33
N LEU A 23 2.31 -1.40 1.74
CA LEU A 23 1.56 -1.20 0.50
C LEU A 23 2.16 -1.99 -0.66
N ASP A 24 3.49 -1.99 -0.80
CA ASP A 24 4.18 -2.75 -1.85
C ASP A 24 3.91 -4.25 -1.70
N ALA A 25 3.96 -4.82 -0.49
CA ALA A 25 3.63 -6.22 -0.26
C ALA A 25 2.18 -6.57 -0.67
N VAL A 26 1.22 -5.66 -0.45
CA VAL A 26 -0.17 -5.88 -0.88
C VAL A 26 -0.33 -5.72 -2.40
N ILE A 27 0.41 -4.80 -3.02
CA ILE A 27 0.45 -4.65 -4.49
C ILE A 27 1.05 -5.90 -5.14
N GLU A 28 2.08 -6.49 -4.55
CA GLU A 28 2.64 -7.78 -4.98
C GLU A 28 1.59 -8.89 -4.87
N ALA A 29 0.87 -8.99 -3.74
CA ALA A 29 -0.21 -9.95 -3.58
C ALA A 29 -1.34 -9.76 -4.62
N LEU A 30 -1.70 -8.51 -4.92
CA LEU A 30 -2.65 -8.17 -5.99
C LEU A 30 -2.15 -8.65 -7.37
N SER A 31 -0.86 -8.48 -7.66
CA SER A 31 -0.29 -8.87 -8.95
C SER A 31 -0.33 -10.38 -9.19
N ALA A 32 -0.30 -11.18 -8.11
CA ALA A 32 -0.37 -12.64 -8.15
C ALA A 32 -1.81 -13.19 -8.12
N GLU A 33 -2.82 -12.34 -7.88
CA GLU A 33 -4.21 -12.77 -7.73
C GLU A 33 -4.91 -12.88 -9.09
N THR A 34 -5.57 -14.01 -9.31
CA THR A 34 -6.26 -14.34 -10.56
C THR A 34 -7.79 -14.25 -10.44
N ARG A 35 -8.33 -14.23 -9.21
CA ARG A 35 -9.77 -14.12 -8.98
C ARG A 35 -10.21 -12.66 -9.01
N ASP A 36 -11.16 -12.35 -9.89
CA ASP A 36 -11.67 -10.98 -10.09
C ASP A 36 -12.17 -10.32 -8.80
N VAL A 37 -12.91 -11.06 -7.97
CA VAL A 37 -13.45 -10.55 -6.69
C VAL A 37 -12.32 -10.15 -5.75
N ALA A 38 -11.27 -10.96 -5.65
CA ALA A 38 -10.13 -10.68 -4.79
C ALA A 38 -9.29 -9.52 -5.35
N ARG A 39 -9.10 -9.44 -6.68
CA ARG A 39 -8.47 -8.29 -7.35
C ARG A 39 -9.20 -6.99 -7.05
N ALA A 40 -10.53 -6.97 -7.15
CA ALA A 40 -11.34 -5.79 -6.85
C ALA A 40 -11.23 -5.39 -5.36
N PHE A 41 -11.20 -6.37 -4.45
CA PHE A 41 -10.99 -6.11 -3.03
C PHE A 41 -9.63 -5.47 -2.76
N PHE A 42 -8.53 -6.06 -3.26
CA PHE A 42 -7.19 -5.52 -3.11
C PHE A 42 -7.06 -4.13 -3.75
N HIS A 43 -7.66 -3.92 -4.93
CA HIS A 43 -7.71 -2.61 -5.57
C HIS A 43 -8.30 -1.55 -4.63
N GLY A 44 -9.51 -1.79 -4.12
CA GLY A 44 -10.20 -0.85 -3.24
C GLY A 44 -9.43 -0.61 -1.94
N TRP A 45 -8.84 -1.66 -1.38
CA TRP A 45 -8.03 -1.57 -0.17
C TRP A 45 -6.79 -0.69 -0.37
N VAL A 46 -6.00 -0.92 -1.42
CA VAL A 46 -4.76 -0.16 -1.66
C VAL A 46 -5.07 1.32 -1.92
N LEU A 47 -6.12 1.63 -2.69
CA LEU A 47 -6.51 3.03 -2.93
C LEU A 47 -6.96 3.74 -1.64
N SER A 48 -7.75 3.06 -0.81
CA SER A 48 -8.21 3.61 0.46
C SER A 48 -7.02 3.89 1.40
N ALA A 49 -6.08 2.95 1.49
CA ALA A 49 -4.89 3.11 2.31
C ALA A 49 -3.96 4.23 1.82
N ALA A 50 -3.76 4.36 0.50
CA ALA A 50 -2.96 5.43 -0.08
C ALA A 50 -3.59 6.82 0.18
N MET A 51 -4.92 6.93 0.11
CA MET A 51 -5.65 8.15 0.44
C MET A 51 -5.53 8.52 1.92
N GLU A 52 -5.71 7.56 2.83
CA GLU A 52 -5.56 7.77 4.28
C GLU A 52 -4.14 8.21 4.66
N LEU A 53 -3.12 7.61 4.03
CA LEU A 53 -1.72 7.97 4.30
C LEU A 53 -1.36 9.35 3.74
N TRP A 54 -1.95 9.76 2.61
CA TRP A 54 -1.81 11.11 2.09
C TRP A 54 -2.50 12.15 3.00
N ASP A 55 -3.72 11.88 3.45
CA ASP A 55 -4.48 12.76 4.35
C ASP A 55 -3.73 13.00 5.69
N ARG A 56 -3.05 11.96 6.19
CA ARG A 56 -2.20 12.05 7.38
C ARG A 56 -0.82 12.67 7.15
N GLY A 57 -0.50 13.08 5.93
CA GLY A 57 0.79 13.66 5.57
C GLY A 57 1.97 12.68 5.54
N VAL A 58 1.70 11.36 5.56
CA VAL A 58 2.75 10.33 5.44
C VAL A 58 3.23 10.22 3.99
N LEU A 59 2.30 10.30 3.04
CA LEU A 59 2.61 10.33 1.61
C LEU A 59 2.47 11.74 1.05
N SER A 60 3.31 12.06 0.07
CA SER A 60 3.06 13.19 -0.81
C SER A 60 1.92 12.88 -1.78
N GLN A 61 1.37 13.93 -2.39
CA GLN A 61 0.39 13.77 -3.46
C GLN A 61 0.94 12.93 -4.62
N GLU A 62 2.20 13.15 -5.00
CA GLU A 62 2.86 12.42 -6.08
C GLU A 62 2.99 10.93 -5.77
N GLU A 63 3.39 10.58 -4.54
CA GLU A 63 3.53 9.18 -4.11
C GLU A 63 2.19 8.45 -4.11
N ARG A 64 1.13 9.11 -3.62
CA ARG A 64 -0.23 8.57 -3.66
C ARG A 64 -0.71 8.38 -5.10
N GLN A 65 -0.41 9.30 -6.02
CA GLN A 65 -0.74 9.15 -7.45
C GLN A 65 0.04 8.00 -8.11
N ALA A 66 1.32 7.82 -7.76
CA ALA A 66 2.15 6.73 -8.28
C ALA A 66 1.60 5.35 -7.86
N ILE A 67 1.17 5.21 -6.60
CA ILE A 67 0.51 4.00 -6.10
C ILE A 67 -0.80 3.74 -6.86
N GLU A 68 -1.64 4.77 -7.01
CA GLU A 68 -2.91 4.67 -7.74
C GLU A 68 -2.71 4.21 -9.19
N ALA A 69 -1.72 4.75 -9.89
CA ALA A 69 -1.39 4.35 -11.26
C ALA A 69 -0.93 2.88 -11.35
N ARG A 70 -0.09 2.43 -10.41
CA ARG A 70 0.38 1.02 -10.33
C ARG A 70 -0.80 0.06 -10.15
N VAL A 71 -1.68 0.34 -9.20
CA VAL A 71 -2.85 -0.51 -8.90
C VAL A 71 -3.85 -0.56 -10.06
N LYS A 72 -4.12 0.58 -10.71
CA LYS A 72 -4.98 0.62 -11.92
C LYS A 72 -4.39 -0.24 -13.03
N THR A 73 -3.09 -0.13 -13.29
CA THR A 73 -2.41 -0.95 -14.31
C THR A 73 -2.58 -2.45 -14.04
N LEU A 74 -2.41 -2.88 -12.79
CA LEU A 74 -2.52 -4.29 -12.41
C LEU A 74 -3.95 -4.84 -12.53
N THR A 75 -4.95 -4.00 -12.31
CA THR A 75 -6.36 -4.44 -12.23
C THR A 75 -7.11 -4.27 -13.54
N GLN A 76 -6.70 -3.32 -14.38
CA GLN A 76 -7.28 -3.04 -15.69
C GLN A 76 -6.54 -3.70 -16.85
N ALA A 77 -5.37 -4.32 -16.61
CA ALA A 77 -4.73 -5.17 -17.60
C ALA A 77 -5.67 -6.35 -17.93
N PRO A 78 -5.93 -6.64 -19.22
CA PRO A 78 -6.76 -7.77 -19.61
C PRO A 78 -6.17 -9.04 -19.01
N VAL A 79 -7.00 -9.82 -18.32
CA VAL A 79 -6.63 -11.18 -17.92
C VAL A 79 -6.38 -11.94 -19.22
N ALA A 80 -5.15 -12.37 -19.47
CA ALA A 80 -4.85 -13.21 -20.62
C ALA A 80 -5.72 -14.46 -20.50
N ALA A 81 -6.63 -14.65 -21.45
CA ALA A 81 -7.44 -15.85 -21.51
C ALA A 81 -6.52 -17.02 -21.86
N GLU A 82 -6.43 -18.00 -20.95
CA GLU A 82 -5.84 -19.32 -21.23
C GLU A 82 -6.78 -20.15 -22.12
#